data_AF-A0A1T4JLH8-F1
#
_entry.id   AF-A0A1T4JLH8-F1
#
_cell.length_a   1.000
_cell.length_b   1.000
_cell.length_c   1.000
_cell.angle_alpha   90.00
_cell.angle_beta   90.00
_cell.angle_gamma   90.00
#
_symmetry.space_group_name_H-M   'P 1'
#
loop_
_entity.id
_entity.type
_entity.pdbx_description
1 polymer ?
#
loop_
_entity_poly.entity_id
_entity_poly.type
_entity_poly.pdbx_seq_one_letter_code
_entity_poly.pdbx_strand_id
1 'polypeptide(L)' 'MNHRRADFPLDEPYYPVNDEKNTQLFKQYRRLAQAQTKVIFGGRLGMYQYYDMHMVINEALNAVRKEVKV' A
#
# COMPACT_ATOMS: atom_id res chain seq x y z
N MET A 1 25.56 32.04 -1.96
CA MET A 1 24.85 31.37 -0.85
C MET A 1 23.55 30.82 -1.42
N ASN A 2 23.55 29.63 -2.05
CA ASN A 2 23.44 28.28 -1.47
C ASN A 2 22.17 28.15 -0.58
N HIS A 3 21.12 27.36 -0.89
CA HIS A 3 21.10 26.03 -1.50
C HIS A 3 19.82 25.79 -2.31
N ARG A 4 19.94 25.38 -3.57
CA ARG A 4 19.00 24.39 -4.12
C ARG A 4 19.19 23.13 -3.27
N ARG A 5 18.16 22.66 -2.56
CA ARG A 5 18.18 21.30 -2.02
C ARG A 5 17.72 20.34 -3.12
N ALA A 6 18.67 19.99 -3.98
CA ALA A 6 18.77 18.60 -4.41
C ALA A 6 19.17 17.76 -3.17
N ASP A 7 18.78 16.48 -3.15
CA ASP A 7 19.24 15.47 -2.17
C ASP A 7 18.34 15.24 -0.93
N PHE A 8 17.03 15.04 -1.12
CA PHE A 8 16.36 14.00 -0.36
C PHE A 8 16.35 12.73 -1.23
N PRO A 9 16.83 11.56 -0.76
CA PRO A 9 16.41 10.32 -1.40
C PRO A 9 14.88 10.34 -1.39
N LEU A 10 14.22 9.89 -2.47
CA LEU A 10 12.77 9.70 -2.50
C LEU A 10 12.34 9.15 -1.14
N ASP A 11 11.73 9.99 -0.30
CA ASP A 11 11.45 9.62 1.10
C ASP A 11 10.60 8.36 1.02
N GLU A 12 11.19 7.21 1.34
CA GLU A 12 10.52 5.92 1.18
C GLU A 12 9.21 6.03 1.96
N PRO A 13 8.06 5.83 1.31
CA PRO A 13 6.78 6.09 1.94
C PRO A 13 6.65 5.13 3.11
N TYR A 14 6.91 5.62 4.31
CA TYR A 14 6.83 4.83 5.51
C TYR A 14 5.34 4.75 5.86
N TYR A 15 4.71 5.81 6.37
CA TYR A 15 3.33 5.71 6.90
C TYR A 15 2.26 6.34 6.00
N PRO A 16 1.05 5.73 5.91
CA PRO A 16 -0.09 6.36 5.26
C PRO A 16 -0.52 7.61 6.06
N VAL A 17 -0.81 8.69 5.34
CA VAL A 17 -1.37 9.92 5.91
C VAL A 17 -2.89 9.85 5.80
N ASN A 18 -3.55 9.71 6.96
CA ASN A 18 -4.99 9.53 7.06
C ASN A 18 -5.72 10.88 7.07
N ASP A 19 -5.76 11.55 5.91
CA ASP A 19 -6.61 12.71 5.67
C ASP A 19 -7.69 12.40 4.62
N GLU A 20 -8.67 13.29 4.50
CA GLU A 20 -9.79 13.11 3.57
C GLU A 20 -9.32 13.01 2.12
N LYS A 21 -8.38 13.85 1.71
CA LYS A 21 -7.85 13.89 0.34
C LYS A 21 -7.22 12.55 -0.03
N ASN A 22 -6.33 12.04 0.81
CA ASN A 22 -5.62 10.78 0.60
C ASN A 22 -6.57 9.59 0.72
N THR A 23 -7.55 9.65 1.60
CA THR A 23 -8.60 8.62 1.70
C THR A 23 -9.43 8.54 0.42
N GLN A 24 -9.83 9.68 -0.15
CA GLN A 24 -10.58 9.70 -1.40
C GLN A 24 -9.73 9.25 -2.59
N LEU A 25 -8.45 9.64 -2.63
CA LEU A 25 -7.50 9.18 -3.64
C LEU A 25 -7.29 7.66 -3.56
N PHE A 26 -7.07 7.14 -2.36
CA PHE A 26 -6.95 5.69 -2.14
C PHE A 26 -8.20 4.93 -2.58
N LYS A 27 -9.40 5.44 -2.33
CA LYS A 27 -10.65 4.83 -2.83
C LYS A 27 -10.69 4.73 -4.36
N GLN A 28 -10.17 5.73 -5.08
CA GLN A 28 -10.09 5.69 -6.54
C GLN A 28 -9.13 4.59 -7.00
N TYR A 29 -7.92 4.53 -6.43
CA TYR A 29 -6.96 3.47 -6.73
C TYR A 29 -7.48 2.08 -6.35
N ARG A 30 -8.21 1.96 -5.23
CA ARG A 30 -8.81 0.70 -4.81
C ARG A 30 -9.82 0.18 -5.83
N ARG A 31 -10.61 1.06 -6.45
CA ARG A 31 -11.54 0.66 -7.54
C ARG A 31 -10.77 0.16 -8.76
N LEU A 32 -9.66 0.81 -9.13
CA LEU A 32 -8.81 0.37 -10.24
C LEU A 32 -8.13 -0.97 -9.94
N ALA A 33 -7.64 -1.16 -8.71
CA ALA A 33 -7.04 -2.39 -8.24
C ALA A 33 -8.03 -3.56 -8.29
N GLN A 34 -9.29 -3.34 -7.88
CA GLN A 34 -10.36 -4.34 -7.95
C GLN A 34 -10.70 -4.78 -9.38
N ALA A 35 -10.43 -3.96 -10.39
CA ALA A 35 -10.62 -4.32 -11.79
C ALA A 35 -9.48 -5.19 -12.36
N GLN A 36 -8.35 -5.33 -11.64
CA GLN A 36 -7.23 -6.16 -12.09
C GLN A 36 -7.45 -7.62 -11.68
N THR A 37 -7.72 -8.48 -12.66
CA THR A 37 -8.02 -9.90 -12.42
C THR A 37 -6.78 -10.79 -12.25
N LYS A 38 -5.58 -10.27 -12.55
CA LYS A 38 -4.32 -11.02 -12.52
C LYS A 38 -3.29 -10.44 -11.56
N VAL A 39 -3.69 -9.49 -10.71
CA VAL A 39 -2.81 -8.79 -9.78
C VAL A 39 -3.47 -8.74 -8.41
N ILE A 40 -2.73 -9.15 -7.38
CA ILE A 40 -3.16 -9.06 -5.99
C ILE A 40 -2.35 -7.94 -5.32
N PHE A 41 -3.06 -6.90 -4.90
CA PHE A 41 -2.46 -5.81 -4.14
C PHE A 41 -2.54 -6.14 -2.66
N GLY A 42 -1.41 -6.06 -1.95
CA GLY A 42 -1.31 -6.47 -0.55
C GLY A 42 -0.24 -5.70 0.22
N GLY A 43 -0.20 -5.91 1.53
CA GLY A 43 0.73 -5.26 2.43
C GLY A 43 0.45 -3.78 2.68
N ARG A 44 1.32 -3.15 3.47
CA ARG A 44 1.16 -1.77 3.99
C ARG A 44 0.93 -0.74 2.86
N LEU A 45 1.78 -0.79 1.83
CA LEU A 45 1.73 0.16 0.71
C LEU A 45 0.63 -0.17 -0.29
N GLY A 46 0.45 -1.45 -0.62
CA GLY A 46 -0.59 -1.89 -1.55
C GLY A 46 -2.01 -1.67 -1.03
N MET A 47 -2.20 -1.75 0.30
CA MET A 47 -3.50 -1.53 0.95
C MET A 47 -3.67 -0.13 1.56
N TYR A 48 -2.64 0.72 1.52
CA TYR A 48 -2.63 2.03 2.20
C TYR A 48 -3.10 1.93 3.67
N GLN A 49 -2.56 0.95 4.40
CA GLN A 49 -2.94 0.66 5.78
C GLN A 49 -1.73 0.65 6.70
N TYR A 50 -1.95 0.99 7.96
CA TYR A 50 -0.96 0.82 9.00
C TYR A 50 -0.96 -0.65 9.43
N TYR A 51 0.11 -1.38 9.12
CA TYR A 51 0.30 -2.76 9.54
C TYR A 51 1.57 -2.92 10.37
N ASP A 52 1.44 -3.63 11.47
CA ASP A 52 2.57 -4.26 12.15
C ASP A 52 2.98 -5.56 11.42
N MET A 53 4.19 -6.06 11.71
CA MET A 53 4.77 -7.22 11.03
C MET A 53 3.86 -8.46 11.05
N HIS A 54 3.25 -8.77 12.19
CA HIS A 54 2.38 -9.94 12.33
C HIS A 54 1.10 -9.81 11.50
N MET A 55 0.57 -8.59 11.34
CA MET A 55 -0.63 -8.33 10.53
C MET A 55 -0.34 -8.58 9.05
N VAL A 56 0.77 -8.05 8.53
CA VAL A 56 1.13 -8.22 7.12
C VAL A 56 1.47 -9.68 6.79
N ILE A 57 2.12 -10.41 7.70
CA ILE A 57 2.38 -11.85 7.54
C ILE A 57 1.06 -12.62 7.47
N ASN A 58 0.13 -12.36 8.38
CA ASN A 58 -1.17 -13.04 8.39
C ASN A 58 -1.98 -12.72 7.12
N GLU A 59 -1.99 -11.46 6.67
CA GLU A 59 -2.66 -11.05 5.43
C GLU A 59 -2.10 -11.79 4.21
N ALA A 60 -0.77 -11.86 4.08
CA ALA A 60 -0.12 -12.58 2.99
C ALA A 60 -0.46 -14.09 2.98
N LEU A 61 -0.43 -14.74 4.14
CA LEU A 61 -0.83 -16.15 4.25
C LEU A 61 -2.29 -16.37 3.87
N ASN A 62 -3.19 -15.46 4.27
CA ASN A 62 -4.60 -15.54 3.93
C ASN A 62 -4.85 -15.28 2.44
N ALA A 63 -4.09 -14.38 1.81
CA ALA A 63 -4.15 -14.16 0.36
C ALA A 63 -3.77 -15.45 -0.38
N VAL A 64 -2.67 -16.11 0.00
CA VAL A 64 -2.26 -17.38 -0.61
C VAL A 64 -3.32 -18.47 -0.43
N ARG A 65 -3.89 -18.63 0.78
CA ARG A 65 -4.95 -19.63 1.03
C ARG A 65 -6.20 -19.43 0.17
N LYS A 66 -6.53 -18.19 -0.23
CA LYS A 66 -7.69 -17.89 -1.08
C LYS A 66 -7.46 -18.29 -2.54
N GLU A 67 -6.23 -18.11 -3.02
CA GLU A 67 -5.88 -18.37 -4.42
C GLU A 67 -5.46 -19.82 -4.66
N VAL A 68 -4.75 -20.42 -3.71
CA VAL A 68 -4.27 -21.79 -3.78
C VAL A 68 -5.30 -22.69 -3.13
N LYS A 69 -6.09 -23.36 -3.96
CA LYS A 69 -6.92 -24.49 -3.52
C LYS A 69 -5.99 -25.64 -3.14
N VAL A 70 -5.91 -25.93 -1.84
CA VAL A 70 -5.30 -27.16 -1.31
C VAL A 70 -6.37 -28.23 -1.23
#